data_AF-C3Z8B1-F1
#
_entry.id   AF-C3Z8B1-F1
#
_cell.length_a   1.000
_cell.length_b   1.000
_cell.length_c   1.000
_cell.angle_alpha   90.00
_cell.angle_beta   90.00
_cell.angle_gamma   90.00
#
_symmetry.space_group_name_H-M   'P 1'
#
loop_
_entity.id
_entity.type
_entity.pdbx_description
1 polymer ?
#
loop_
_entity_poly.entity_id
_entity_poly.type
_entity_poly.pdbx_seq_one_letter_code
_entity_poly.pdbx_strand_id
1 'polypeptide(L)' 'MADDADLKGLPPTYVMTCEYDVLKDDGVMYAKRLGKAGVKVSHDHYQHGFHPFLIYFD' A
#
# COMPACT_ATOMS: atom_id res chain seq x y z
N MET A 1 1.05 13.75 -6.17
CA MET A 1 0.97 12.30 -6.45
C MET A 1 1.27 12.07 -7.92
N ALA A 2 1.82 10.92 -8.31
CA ALA A 2 1.99 10.55 -9.73
C ALA A 2 0.64 10.56 -10.48
N ASP A 3 0.62 10.63 -11.80
CA ASP A 3 -0.63 10.56 -12.57
C ASP A 3 -1.18 9.12 -12.60
N ASP A 4 -2.50 8.94 -12.65
CA ASP A 4 -3.12 7.61 -12.72
C ASP A 4 -2.73 6.85 -14.02
N ALA A 5 -2.34 7.57 -15.07
CA ALA A 5 -1.83 6.98 -16.30
C ALA A 5 -0.53 6.20 -16.08
N ASP A 6 0.33 6.67 -15.17
CA ASP A 6 1.61 6.05 -14.84
C ASP A 6 1.44 4.74 -14.06
N LEU A 7 0.24 4.51 -13.49
CA LEU A 7 -0.06 3.31 -12.70
C LEU A 7 -0.53 2.14 -13.56
N LYS A 8 -0.84 2.37 -14.85
CA LYS A 8 -1.36 1.33 -15.75
C LYS A 8 -0.26 0.35 -16.17
N GLY A 9 -0.62 -0.93 -16.25
CA GLY A 9 0.29 -1.98 -16.73
C GLY A 9 1.38 -2.40 -15.74
N LEU A 10 1.36 -1.87 -14.52
CA LEU A 10 2.25 -2.34 -13.45
C LEU A 10 1.97 -3.81 -13.11
N PRO A 11 2.99 -4.57 -12.67
CA PRO A 11 2.82 -5.97 -12.28
C PRO A 11 1.90 -6.11 -11.06
N PRO A 12 1.40 -7.32 -10.78
CA PRO A 12 0.69 -7.60 -9.54
C PRO A 12 1.48 -7.08 -8.34
N THR A 13 0.81 -6.31 -7.48
CA THR A 13 1.46 -5.53 -6.42
C THR A 13 0.91 -5.92 -5.05
N TYR A 14 1.81 -6.11 -4.09
CA TYR A 14 1.46 -6.26 -2.67
C TYR A 14 1.75 -4.95 -1.93
N VAL A 15 0.78 -4.47 -1.16
CA VAL A 15 0.92 -3.29 -0.30
C VAL A 15 0.66 -3.72 1.14
N MET A 16 1.55 -3.37 2.05
CA MET A 16 1.35 -3.58 3.49
C MET A 16 1.37 -2.23 4.21
N THR A 17 0.44 -2.03 5.13
CA THR A 17 0.33 -0.84 5.98
C THR A 17 0.22 -1.27 7.44
N CYS A 18 0.49 -0.37 8.40
CA CYS A 18 0.24 -0.63 9.82
C CYS A 18 -0.47 0.55 10.50
N GLU A 19 -1.10 0.29 11.64
CA GLU A 19 -2.05 1.23 12.26
C GLU A 19 -1.41 2.54 12.73
N TYR A 20 -0.20 2.46 13.32
CA TYR A 20 0.52 3.59 13.90
C TYR A 20 1.65 4.09 13.00
N ASP A 21 1.33 4.34 11.72
CA ASP A 21 2.25 4.89 10.72
C ASP A 21 1.64 6.15 10.08
N VAL A 22 2.42 7.24 10.05
CA VAL A 22 2.02 8.51 9.41
C VAL A 22 1.79 8.35 7.90
N LEU A 23 2.35 7.31 7.29
CA LEU A 23 2.19 6.97 5.88
C LEU A 23 1.00 6.05 5.60
N LYS A 24 0.23 5.64 6.63
CA LYS A 24 -0.88 4.69 6.50
C LYS A 24 -1.86 5.10 5.39
N ASP A 25 -2.35 6.33 5.45
CA ASP A 25 -3.39 6.79 4.53
C ASP A 25 -2.87 6.93 3.10
N ASP A 26 -1.61 7.33 2.92
CA ASP A 26 -0.96 7.37 1.62
C ASP A 26 -0.80 5.96 1.02
N GLY A 27 -0.42 4.97 1.84
CA GLY A 27 -0.35 3.57 1.43
C GLY A 27 -1.71 3.00 1.03
N VAL A 28 -2.75 3.26 1.82
CA VAL A 28 -4.14 2.87 1.51
C VAL A 28 -4.62 3.54 0.22
N MET A 29 -4.34 4.84 0.06
CA MET A 29 -4.71 5.58 -1.14
C MET A 29 -3.99 5.03 -2.38
N TYR A 30 -2.70 4.72 -2.27
CA TYR A 30 -1.93 4.13 -3.37
C TYR A 30 -2.47 2.77 -3.81
N ALA A 31 -2.75 1.87 -2.85
CA ALA A 31 -3.37 0.57 -3.13
C ALA A 31 -4.71 0.72 -3.89
N LYS A 32 -5.56 1.67 -3.46
CA LYS A 32 -6.83 1.97 -4.15
C LYS A 32 -6.61 2.49 -5.57
N ARG A 33 -5.63 3.37 -5.78
CA ARG A 33 -5.33 3.94 -7.10
C ARG A 33 -4.78 2.88 -8.07
N LEU A 34 -3.89 2.01 -7.60
CA LEU A 34 -3.41 0.85 -8.37
C LEU A 34 -4.58 -0.05 -8.82
N GLY A 35 -5.50 -0.38 -7.90
CA GLY A 35 -6.68 -1.19 -8.23
C GLY A 35 -7.58 -0.51 -9.27
N LYS A 36 -7.82 0.80 -9.15
CA LYS A 36 -8.57 1.59 -10.15
C LYS A 36 -7.88 1.63 -11.52
N ALA A 37 -6.54 1.58 -11.56
CA ALA A 37 -5.76 1.52 -12.79
C ALA A 37 -5.74 0.12 -13.44
N GLY A 38 -6.42 -0.87 -12.83
CA GLY A 38 -6.51 -2.24 -13.34
C GLY A 38 -5.38 -3.16 -12.89
N VAL A 39 -4.54 -2.73 -11.93
CA VAL A 39 -3.47 -3.57 -11.37
C VAL A 39 -4.09 -4.58 -10.41
N LYS A 40 -3.61 -5.83 -10.43
CA LYS A 40 -3.96 -6.83 -9.41
C LYS A 40 -3.25 -6.48 -8.10
N VAL A 41 -4.00 -6.03 -7.10
CA VAL A 41 -3.46 -5.58 -5.81
C VAL A 41 -3.93 -6.50 -4.69
N SER A 42 -2.98 -6.90 -3.84
CA SER A 42 -3.26 -7.44 -2.50
C SER A 42 -2.83 -6.39 -1.48
N HIS A 43 -3.72 -6.02 -0.56
CA HIS A 43 -3.45 -5.02 0.47
C HIS A 43 -3.77 -5.58 1.85
N ASP A 44 -2.76 -5.66 2.70
CA ASP A 44 -2.91 -6.04 4.11
C ASP A 44 -2.65 -4.87 5.04
N HIS A 45 -3.40 -4.85 6.14
CA HIS A 45 -3.27 -3.85 7.18
C HIS A 45 -3.00 -4.50 8.53
N TYR A 46 -1.82 -4.24 9.08
CA TYR A 46 -1.40 -4.75 10.38
C TYR A 46 -1.85 -3.84 11.51
N GLN A 47 -2.80 -4.33 12.32
CA GLN A 47 -3.53 -3.54 13.32
C GLN A 47 -2.65 -3.05 14.49
N HIS A 48 -1.47 -3.64 14.70
CA HIS A 48 -0.67 -3.43 15.93
C HIS A 48 0.81 -3.12 15.65
N GLY A 49 1.09 -2.33 14.60
CA GLY A 49 2.46 -1.95 14.25
C GLY A 49 2.64 -0.44 14.11
N PHE A 50 3.87 0.02 14.36
CA PHE A 50 4.35 1.36 14.07
C PHE A 50 5.47 1.28 13.03
N HIS A 51 5.76 2.36 12.31
CA HIS A 51 6.90 2.38 11.39
C HIS A 51 8.23 2.29 12.16
N PRO A 52 9.13 1.28 11.95
CA PRO A 52 9.23 0.33 10.84
C PRO A 52 8.89 -1.14 11.19
N PHE A 53 7.59 -1.44 11.36
CA PHE A 53 7.06 -2.73 11.81
C PHE A 53 7.61 -3.96 11.09
N LEU A 54 7.93 -3.85 9.79
CA LEU A 54 8.51 -4.92 8.98
C LEU A 54 9.82 -5.51 9.52
N ILE A 55 10.58 -4.72 10.29
CA ILE A 55 11.88 -5.12 10.81
C ILE A 55 11.75 -5.82 12.19
N TYR A 56 10.64 -5.59 12.89
CA TYR A 56 10.43 -6.04 14.26
C TYR A 56 9.40 -7.17 14.37
N PHE A 57 9.06 -7.81 13.24
CA PHE A 57 8.24 -9.00 13.25
C PHE A 57 9.05 -10.21 13.73
N ASP A 58 8.68 -10.76 14.88
CA ASP A 58 8.86 -12.18 15.23
C ASP A 58 7.61 -12.97 14.80
#